data_AF-A0AAD2ZII6-F1
#
_entry.id   AF-A0AAD2ZII6-F1
#
_cell.length_a   1.000
_cell.length_b   1.000
_cell.length_c   1.000
_cell.angle_alpha   90.00
_cell.angle_beta   90.00
_cell.angle_gamma   90.00
#
_symmetry.space_group_name_H-M   'P 1'
#
loop_
_entity.id
_entity.type
_entity.pdbx_description
1 polymer ?
#
loop_
_entity_poly.entity_id
_entity_poly.type
_entity_poly.pdbx_seq_one_letter_code
_entity_poly.pdbx_strand_id
1 'polypeptide(L)'
;MKLYFCLILPLLLFSCIVNGENRPGFVCGQFNRNIIEVPSKYVFPFAEYEGYSYFDPRFVENKKGCEANFRILPMRMSWPDLKPFSEVSHDVKMIEVYVEPLNSDPEKYFSHKKNIYLNMGRLKRKGELYYDEELELYFNEVSIEFKHINGNKVDVNIIKYGYYWDEDNGEVNVLMECSWRQLDDSYRRCKLLSLMPEFGLKYSVAFEFSNLVNWDAIQDKVRLFLSEYIKN
;
A
#
# COMPACT_ATOMS: atom_id res chain seq x y z
N MET A 1 63.56 -0.23 -25.34
CA MET A 1 63.50 -0.66 -23.92
C MET A 1 62.20 -0.12 -23.32
N LYS A 2 61.27 -1.04 -23.04
CA LYS A 2 60.07 -0.97 -22.18
C LYS A 2 59.11 0.24 -22.30
N LEU A 3 57.98 -0.03 -22.98
CA LEU A 3 56.64 0.45 -22.63
C LEU A 3 56.42 0.31 -21.11
N TYR A 4 55.75 1.28 -20.48
CA TYR A 4 54.62 1.06 -19.54
C TYR A 4 53.95 2.41 -19.24
N PHE A 5 53.12 2.86 -20.19
CA PHE A 5 52.13 3.91 -19.98
C PHE A 5 50.77 3.21 -19.80
N CYS A 6 50.52 2.56 -18.66
CA CYS A 6 49.25 1.88 -18.42
C CYS A 6 49.05 1.45 -16.95
N LEU A 7 49.08 2.39 -16.00
CA LEU A 7 48.75 2.08 -14.59
C LEU A 7 47.83 3.09 -13.91
N ILE A 8 47.17 3.97 -14.67
CA ILE A 8 46.15 4.90 -14.12
C ILE A 8 44.71 4.42 -14.43
N LEU A 9 44.54 3.40 -15.28
CA LEU A 9 43.22 2.91 -15.68
C LEU A 9 42.48 1.91 -14.73
N PRO A 10 43.08 1.25 -13.71
CA PRO A 10 42.29 0.37 -12.85
C PRO A 10 41.53 1.12 -11.73
N LEU A 11 41.89 2.37 -11.42
CA LEU A 11 41.30 3.12 -10.30
C LEU A 11 39.92 3.74 -10.63
N LEU A 12 39.59 3.91 -11.91
CA LEU A 12 38.26 4.41 -12.32
C LEU A 12 37.20 3.30 -12.34
N LEU A 13 37.60 2.03 -12.49
CA LEU A 13 36.66 0.90 -12.49
C LEU A 13 36.19 0.50 -11.08
N PHE A 14 36.85 0.95 -10.01
CA PHE A 14 36.40 0.75 -8.63
C PHE A 14 35.45 1.86 -8.12
N SER A 15 35.19 2.90 -8.92
CA SER A 15 34.23 3.97 -8.54
C SER A 15 32.76 3.62 -8.80
N CYS A 16 32.48 2.48 -9.44
CA CYS A 16 31.12 1.97 -9.65
C CYS A 16 30.61 1.07 -8.53
N ILE A 17 31.30 0.99 -7.38
CA ILE A 17 30.62 0.57 -6.15
C ILE A 17 29.80 1.79 -5.72
N VAL A 18 28.69 2.02 -6.41
CA VAL A 18 27.60 2.86 -5.90
C VAL A 18 27.27 2.23 -4.57
N ASN A 19 27.66 2.88 -3.47
CA ASN A 19 27.25 2.49 -2.14
C ASN A 19 25.76 2.19 -2.23
N GLY A 20 25.37 0.94 -1.98
CA GLY A 20 23.97 0.51 -1.94
C GLY A 20 23.19 1.16 -0.79
N GLU A 21 23.71 2.25 -0.23
CA GLU A 21 23.09 3.11 0.76
C GLU A 21 22.17 4.13 0.09
N ASN A 22 21.13 4.53 0.82
CA ASN A 22 20.20 5.56 0.34
C ASN A 22 20.95 6.86 0.03
N ARG A 23 20.82 7.40 -1.19
CA ARG A 23 21.29 8.76 -1.48
C ARG A 23 20.61 9.76 -0.53
N PRO A 24 21.31 10.79 -0.03
CA PRO A 24 20.71 11.76 0.89
C PRO A 24 19.40 12.34 0.35
N GLY A 25 18.36 12.31 1.17
CA GLY A 25 17.01 12.81 0.80
C GLY A 25 16.13 11.80 0.06
N PHE A 26 16.57 10.55 -0.13
CA PHE A 26 15.78 9.50 -0.78
C PHE A 26 15.76 8.21 0.04
N VAL A 27 14.75 7.38 -0.22
CA VAL A 27 14.62 6.02 0.29
C VAL A 27 14.54 5.09 -0.91
N CYS A 28 15.41 4.09 -0.94
CA CYS A 28 15.63 3.19 -2.06
C CYS A 28 15.56 1.73 -1.63
N GLY A 29 15.14 0.86 -2.53
CA GLY A 29 15.08 -0.60 -2.33
C GLY A 29 14.39 -1.26 -3.52
N GLN A 30 14.06 -2.55 -3.39
CA GLN A 30 13.58 -3.36 -4.50
C GLN A 30 12.24 -4.04 -4.21
N PHE A 31 11.43 -4.15 -5.26
CA PHE A 31 10.34 -5.11 -5.36
C PHE A 31 10.59 -5.98 -6.60
N ASN A 32 10.76 -7.29 -6.41
CA ASN A 32 11.02 -8.23 -7.51
C ASN A 32 12.14 -7.77 -8.47
N ARG A 33 13.27 -7.30 -7.92
CA ARG A 33 14.43 -6.73 -8.63
C ARG A 33 14.22 -5.37 -9.32
N ASN A 34 12.99 -4.84 -9.34
CA ASN A 34 12.74 -3.47 -9.78
C ASN A 34 13.14 -2.53 -8.65
N ILE A 35 14.03 -1.58 -8.94
CA ILE A 35 14.46 -0.59 -7.96
C ILE A 35 13.38 0.48 -7.87
N ILE A 36 12.93 0.79 -6.66
CA ILE A 36 12.08 1.94 -6.39
C ILE A 36 12.86 2.92 -5.51
N GLU A 37 12.86 4.18 -5.92
CA GLU A 37 13.57 5.23 -5.19
C GLU A 37 12.70 6.49 -5.08
N VAL A 38 12.21 6.76 -3.88
CA VAL A 38 11.30 7.86 -3.60
C VAL A 38 11.96 8.92 -2.71
N PRO A 39 11.63 10.21 -2.86
CA PRO A 39 12.07 11.23 -1.91
C PRO A 39 11.63 10.89 -0.49
N SER A 40 12.54 11.00 0.48
CA SER A 40 12.28 10.61 1.88
C SER A 40 11.13 11.40 2.51
N LYS A 41 10.85 12.60 1.98
CA LYS A 41 9.73 13.47 2.37
C LYS A 41 8.34 12.84 2.20
N TYR A 42 8.20 11.84 1.33
CA TYR A 42 6.97 11.08 1.16
C TYR A 42 6.82 9.96 2.19
N VAL A 43 7.93 9.41 2.68
CA VAL A 43 7.92 8.18 3.49
C VAL A 43 7.39 8.47 4.88
N PHE A 44 6.34 7.76 5.28
CA PHE A 44 5.72 7.90 6.59
C PHE A 44 5.05 6.58 7.01
N PRO A 45 5.31 6.04 8.23
CA PRO A 45 6.24 6.57 9.23
C PRO A 45 7.71 6.26 8.91
N PHE A 46 7.98 5.12 8.26
CA PHE A 46 9.32 4.68 7.81
C PHE A 46 9.17 3.48 6.88
N ALA A 47 10.14 3.26 6.00
CA ALA A 47 10.17 2.07 5.15
C ALA A 47 10.66 0.83 5.92
N GLU A 48 10.03 -0.32 5.68
CA GLU A 48 10.42 -1.61 6.23
C GLU A 48 11.09 -2.44 5.15
N TYR A 49 12.29 -2.93 5.43
CA TYR A 49 13.04 -3.85 4.58
C TYR A 49 12.92 -5.28 5.11
N GLU A 50 13.15 -6.27 4.26
CA GLU A 50 13.21 -7.68 4.69
C GLU A 50 14.24 -7.89 5.81
N GLY A 51 13.92 -8.75 6.78
CA GLY A 51 14.73 -9.00 7.96
C GLY A 51 13.88 -9.03 9.24
N TYR A 52 14.39 -8.40 10.29
CA TYR A 52 13.70 -8.23 11.57
C TYR A 52 12.49 -7.30 11.44
N SER A 53 11.41 -7.62 12.15
CA SER A 53 10.21 -6.77 12.24
C SER A 53 10.53 -5.46 12.96
N TYR A 54 9.81 -4.38 12.65
CA TYR A 54 9.96 -3.10 13.38
C TYR A 54 9.69 -3.18 14.89
N PHE A 55 9.03 -4.25 15.36
CA PHE A 55 8.85 -4.52 16.79
C PHE A 55 10.09 -5.16 17.46
N ASP A 56 11.06 -5.63 16.68
CA ASP A 56 12.32 -6.20 17.16
C ASP A 56 13.39 -5.09 17.22
N PRO A 57 14.10 -4.91 18.34
CA PRO A 57 15.17 -3.91 18.45
C PRO A 57 16.26 -4.04 17.36
N ARG A 58 16.48 -5.24 16.83
CA ARG A 58 17.44 -5.51 15.75
C ARG A 58 16.96 -5.01 14.38
N PHE A 59 15.76 -4.44 14.27
CA PHE A 59 15.25 -3.80 13.05
C PHE A 59 16.24 -2.81 12.42
N VAL A 60 16.99 -2.09 13.26
CA VAL A 60 17.99 -1.11 12.79
C VAL A 60 19.15 -1.77 12.02
N GLU A 61 19.37 -3.07 12.22
CA GLU A 61 20.40 -3.89 11.58
C GLU A 61 19.97 -4.45 10.22
N ASN A 62 18.69 -4.31 9.83
CA ASN A 62 18.22 -4.78 8.54
C ASN A 62 19.01 -4.14 7.40
N LYS A 63 19.26 -4.90 6.34
CA LYS A 63 19.86 -4.38 5.10
C LYS A 63 18.96 -3.29 4.53
N LYS A 64 19.54 -2.14 4.18
CA LYS A 64 18.82 -0.98 3.61
C LYS A 64 19.45 -0.56 2.29
N GLY A 65 18.69 0.26 1.56
CA GLY A 65 19.10 0.92 0.33
C GLY A 65 18.81 0.10 -0.92
N CYS A 66 19.33 0.54 -2.08
CA CYS A 66 18.85 0.11 -3.38
C CYS A 66 19.03 -1.39 -3.67
N GLU A 67 19.91 -2.07 -2.96
CA GLU A 67 20.16 -3.51 -3.08
C GLU A 67 19.35 -4.34 -2.06
N ALA A 68 18.51 -3.70 -1.25
CA ALA A 68 17.68 -4.34 -0.23
C ALA A 68 16.23 -4.46 -0.71
N ASN A 69 15.57 -5.56 -0.37
CA ASN A 69 14.16 -5.77 -0.67
C ASN A 69 13.30 -5.02 0.34
N PHE A 70 12.27 -4.34 -0.14
CA PHE A 70 11.23 -3.80 0.72
C PHE A 70 10.29 -4.90 1.18
N ARG A 71 9.94 -4.86 2.46
CA ARG A 71 8.76 -5.54 3.00
C ARG A 71 7.53 -4.66 2.83
N ILE A 72 7.65 -3.37 3.16
CA ILE A 72 6.62 -2.36 2.91
C ILE A 72 7.26 -0.98 2.76
N LEU A 73 6.77 -0.22 1.78
CA LEU A 73 7.11 1.19 1.59
C LEU A 73 5.84 2.03 1.82
N PRO A 74 5.65 2.59 3.02
CA PRO A 74 4.52 3.44 3.31
C PRO A 74 4.85 4.91 2.99
N MET A 75 3.91 5.58 2.33
CA MET A 75 4.03 6.97 1.92
C MET A 75 2.77 7.74 2.30
N ARG A 76 2.92 9.03 2.58
CA ARG A 76 1.82 9.93 2.87
C ARG A 76 1.94 11.21 2.04
N MET A 77 0.85 11.55 1.38
CA MET A 77 0.81 12.67 0.42
C MET A 77 -0.56 13.35 0.42
N SER A 78 -0.58 14.63 0.05
CA SER A 78 -1.80 15.42 -0.08
C SER A 78 -2.67 14.90 -1.22
N TRP A 79 -3.97 15.04 -1.09
CA TRP A 79 -4.92 14.88 -2.18
C TRP A 79 -5.52 16.23 -2.55
N PRO A 80 -5.61 16.60 -3.85
CA PRO A 80 -5.35 15.79 -5.06
C PRO A 80 -3.97 15.98 -5.72
N ASP A 81 -3.11 16.82 -5.14
CA ASP A 81 -1.82 17.24 -5.72
C ASP A 81 -0.69 16.20 -5.58
N LEU A 82 -0.87 15.19 -4.71
CA LEU A 82 0.16 14.22 -4.35
C LEU A 82 1.48 14.84 -3.86
N LYS A 83 1.44 16.04 -3.25
CA LYS A 83 2.60 16.63 -2.57
C LYS A 83 2.93 15.86 -1.29
N PRO A 84 4.20 15.78 -0.88
CA PRO A 84 4.58 15.10 0.34
C PRO A 84 3.93 15.74 1.57
N PHE A 85 3.57 14.93 2.57
CA PHE A 85 2.91 15.42 3.78
C PHE A 85 3.71 16.48 4.55
N SER A 86 5.04 16.46 4.43
CA SER A 86 5.94 17.40 5.09
C SER A 86 5.96 18.79 4.44
N GLU A 87 5.37 18.94 3.25
CA GLU A 87 5.35 20.20 2.48
C GLU A 87 3.97 20.85 2.42
N VAL A 88 2.98 20.29 3.12
CA VAL A 88 1.59 20.77 3.12
C VAL A 88 1.10 21.04 4.54
N SER A 89 0.10 21.92 4.67
CA SER A 89 -0.53 22.21 5.95
C SER A 89 -1.39 21.05 6.44
N HIS A 90 -1.60 20.96 7.76
CA HIS A 90 -2.30 19.83 8.40
C HIS A 90 -3.79 19.74 8.06
N ASP A 91 -4.38 20.79 7.50
CA ASP A 91 -5.78 20.87 7.06
C ASP A 91 -6.00 20.32 5.64
N VAL A 92 -4.93 20.03 4.91
CA VAL A 92 -5.03 19.43 3.57
C VAL A 92 -5.43 17.96 3.71
N LYS A 93 -6.36 17.51 2.86
CA LYS A 93 -6.76 16.11 2.77
C LYS A 93 -5.54 15.26 2.43
N MET A 94 -5.40 14.12 3.12
CA MET A 94 -4.25 13.24 2.95
C MET A 94 -4.68 11.86 2.46
N ILE A 95 -3.81 11.22 1.69
CA ILE A 95 -3.86 9.78 1.39
C ILE A 95 -2.59 9.10 1.86
N GLU A 96 -2.72 7.82 2.18
CA GLU A 96 -1.60 6.96 2.56
C GLU A 96 -1.46 5.85 1.52
N VAL A 97 -0.28 5.75 0.90
CA VAL A 97 0.03 4.74 -0.10
C VAL A 97 0.97 3.73 0.51
N TYR A 98 0.60 2.46 0.50
CA TYR A 98 1.42 1.36 0.98
C TYR A 98 1.79 0.48 -0.19
N VAL A 99 3.07 0.38 -0.49
CA VAL A 99 3.60 -0.50 -1.54
C VAL A 99 4.21 -1.74 -0.89
N GLU A 100 3.89 -2.92 -1.40
CA GLU A 100 4.29 -4.21 -0.87
C GLU A 100 4.66 -5.16 -2.03
N PRO A 101 5.48 -6.20 -1.79
CA PRO A 101 5.77 -7.18 -2.81
C PRO A 101 4.51 -7.99 -3.18
N LEU A 102 4.35 -8.30 -4.47
CA LEU A 102 3.31 -9.19 -4.97
C LEU A 102 3.83 -10.63 -4.98
N ASN A 103 3.69 -11.32 -3.84
CA ASN A 103 4.18 -12.68 -3.64
C ASN A 103 3.21 -13.80 -4.09
N SER A 104 2.07 -13.42 -4.67
CA SER A 104 0.99 -14.33 -5.05
C SER A 104 0.65 -14.18 -6.52
N ASP A 105 -0.01 -15.20 -7.07
CA ASP A 105 -0.56 -15.17 -8.43
C ASP A 105 -1.46 -13.93 -8.65
N PRO A 106 -1.06 -12.99 -9.54
CA PRO A 106 -1.83 -11.76 -9.79
C PRO A 106 -3.26 -12.05 -10.25
N GLU A 107 -3.46 -13.07 -11.10
CA GLU A 107 -4.76 -13.44 -11.66
C GLU A 107 -5.76 -13.91 -10.59
N LYS A 108 -5.24 -14.49 -9.50
CA LYS A 108 -6.05 -15.00 -8.39
C LYS A 108 -6.11 -14.06 -7.19
N TYR A 109 -5.37 -12.95 -7.21
CA TYR A 109 -5.22 -12.10 -6.03
C TYR A 109 -6.56 -11.49 -5.59
N PHE A 110 -7.27 -10.85 -6.51
CA PHE A 110 -8.51 -10.15 -6.16
C PHE A 110 -9.66 -11.10 -5.85
N SER A 111 -9.81 -12.20 -6.60
CA SER A 111 -10.83 -13.21 -6.30
C SER A 111 -10.60 -13.83 -4.92
N HIS A 112 -9.34 -14.13 -4.57
CA HIS A 112 -8.99 -14.59 -3.23
C HIS A 112 -9.29 -13.55 -2.15
N LYS A 113 -8.91 -12.28 -2.37
CA LYS A 113 -9.16 -11.18 -1.43
C LYS A 113 -10.64 -10.90 -1.23
N LYS A 114 -11.44 -10.86 -2.30
CA LYS A 114 -12.90 -10.73 -2.25
C LYS A 114 -13.52 -11.86 -1.43
N ASN A 115 -13.06 -13.09 -1.62
CA ASN A 115 -13.53 -14.22 -0.80
C ASN A 115 -13.17 -14.06 0.69
N ILE A 116 -11.97 -13.55 1.01
CA ILE A 116 -11.59 -13.23 2.39
C ILE A 116 -12.56 -12.20 2.97
N TYR A 117 -12.79 -11.11 2.26
CA TYR A 117 -13.62 -9.99 2.70
C TYR A 117 -15.08 -10.39 2.93
N LEU A 118 -15.68 -11.06 1.95
CA LEU A 118 -17.11 -11.35 1.98
C LEU A 118 -17.46 -12.63 2.74
N ASN A 119 -16.66 -13.70 2.61
CA ASN A 119 -17.11 -15.05 2.99
C ASN A 119 -16.29 -15.68 4.12
N MET A 120 -14.99 -15.36 4.25
CA MET A 120 -14.16 -16.04 5.27
C MET A 120 -14.39 -15.47 6.67
N GLY A 121 -14.99 -16.28 7.53
CA GLY A 121 -15.12 -16.01 8.97
C GLY A 121 -16.48 -16.46 9.49
N ARG A 122 -16.51 -17.32 10.51
CA ARG A 122 -17.76 -17.91 11.04
C ARG A 122 -18.75 -16.88 11.61
N LEU A 123 -18.26 -15.71 12.01
CA LEU A 123 -19.05 -14.65 12.62
C LEU A 123 -19.51 -13.59 11.61
N LYS A 124 -19.08 -13.68 10.35
CA LYS A 124 -19.43 -12.71 9.31
C LYS A 124 -20.88 -12.89 8.90
N ARG A 125 -21.61 -11.77 8.85
CA ARG A 125 -22.94 -11.69 8.24
C ARG A 125 -22.88 -10.69 7.10
N LYS A 126 -23.24 -11.15 5.91
CA LYS A 126 -23.35 -10.32 4.71
C LYS A 126 -24.71 -9.64 4.69
N GLY A 127 -24.72 -8.35 4.42
CA GLY A 127 -25.94 -7.61 4.08
C GLY A 127 -26.40 -7.94 2.66
N GLU A 128 -27.35 -7.15 2.17
CA GLU A 128 -27.81 -7.24 0.79
C GLU A 128 -26.72 -6.74 -0.17
N LEU A 129 -26.66 -7.37 -1.34
CA LEU A 129 -25.82 -6.94 -2.45
C LEU A 129 -26.57 -5.85 -3.22
N TYR A 130 -25.95 -4.72 -3.45
CA TYR A 130 -26.47 -3.70 -4.37
C TYR A 130 -25.37 -3.19 -5.31
N TYR A 131 -25.79 -2.55 -6.39
CA TYR A 131 -24.90 -1.87 -7.33
C TYR A 131 -25.06 -0.36 -7.12
N ASP A 132 -23.95 0.32 -6.85
CA ASP A 132 -23.89 1.77 -6.64
C ASP A 132 -23.67 2.44 -8.00
N GLU A 133 -24.72 3.06 -8.56
CA GLU A 133 -24.67 3.68 -9.89
C GLU A 133 -23.77 4.93 -9.93
N GLU A 134 -23.58 5.63 -8.80
CA GLU A 134 -22.70 6.81 -8.76
C GLU A 134 -21.22 6.40 -8.80
N LEU A 135 -20.89 5.29 -8.13
CA LEU A 135 -19.53 4.77 -8.11
C LEU A 135 -19.24 3.79 -9.24
N GLU A 136 -20.28 3.28 -9.90
CA GLU A 136 -20.25 2.17 -10.86
C GLU A 136 -19.67 0.87 -10.26
N LEU A 137 -19.93 0.62 -8.98
CA LEU A 137 -19.37 -0.52 -8.23
C LEU A 137 -20.44 -1.36 -7.55
N TYR A 138 -20.20 -2.67 -7.46
CA TYR A 138 -20.93 -3.50 -6.52
C TYR A 138 -20.56 -3.14 -5.09
N PHE A 139 -21.53 -3.21 -4.19
CA PHE A 139 -21.33 -3.03 -2.77
C PHE A 139 -21.94 -4.16 -1.95
N ASN A 140 -21.24 -4.55 -0.89
CA ASN A 140 -21.83 -5.36 0.16
C ASN A 140 -21.29 -4.98 1.55
N GLU A 141 -22.20 -4.73 2.49
CA GLU A 141 -21.84 -4.57 3.90
C GLU A 141 -21.60 -5.94 4.55
N VAL A 142 -20.55 -6.04 5.34
CA VAL A 142 -20.26 -7.22 6.17
C VAL A 142 -20.13 -6.77 7.62
N SER A 143 -20.88 -7.43 8.49
CA SER A 143 -20.85 -7.21 9.92
C SER A 143 -20.27 -8.41 10.68
N ILE A 144 -19.58 -8.12 11.77
CA ILE A 144 -19.06 -9.09 12.73
C ILE A 144 -19.49 -8.63 14.11
N GLU A 145 -20.26 -9.48 14.79
CA GLU A 145 -20.72 -9.22 16.16
C GLU A 145 -19.89 -10.01 17.17
N PHE A 146 -19.30 -9.31 18.12
CA PHE A 146 -18.64 -9.91 19.28
C PHE A 146 -19.50 -9.68 20.51
N LYS A 147 -19.83 -10.78 21.20
CA LYS A 147 -20.53 -10.72 22.49
C LYS A 147 -19.53 -10.97 23.60
N HIS A 148 -19.34 -9.99 24.47
CA HIS A 148 -18.54 -10.11 25.67
C HIS A 148 -19.47 -10.23 26.87
N ILE A 149 -19.39 -11.35 27.59
CA ILE A 149 -20.21 -11.61 28.77
C ILE A 149 -19.38 -11.33 30.01
N ASN A 150 -19.79 -10.34 30.81
CA ASN A 150 -19.15 -10.01 32.09
C ASN A 150 -20.19 -10.09 33.23
N GLY A 151 -20.28 -11.26 33.86
CA GLY A 151 -21.33 -11.58 34.81
C GLY A 151 -22.71 -11.54 34.15
N ASN A 152 -23.58 -10.65 34.63
CA ASN A 152 -24.94 -10.45 34.08
C ASN A 152 -24.99 -9.42 32.94
N LYS A 153 -23.88 -8.75 32.60
CA LYS A 153 -23.83 -7.80 31.49
C LYS A 153 -23.35 -8.49 30.22
N VAL A 154 -24.05 -8.23 29.12
CA VAL A 154 -23.66 -8.65 27.77
C VAL A 154 -23.35 -7.39 26.98
N ASP A 155 -22.06 -7.16 26.72
CA ASP A 155 -21.60 -6.08 25.85
C ASP A 155 -21.50 -6.62 24.41
N VAL A 156 -22.15 -5.93 23.47
CA VAL A 156 -22.11 -6.29 22.05
C VAL A 156 -21.28 -5.26 21.31
N ASN A 157 -20.16 -5.70 20.75
CA ASN A 157 -19.34 -4.91 19.85
C ASN A 157 -19.63 -5.33 18.42
N ILE A 158 -19.91 -4.35 17.55
CA ILE A 158 -20.19 -4.60 16.14
C ILE A 158 -19.07 -3.95 15.33
N ILE A 159 -18.41 -4.75 14.51
CA ILE A 159 -17.50 -4.27 13.48
C ILE A 159 -18.21 -4.40 12.15
N LYS A 160 -18.25 -3.32 11.36
CA LYS A 160 -18.80 -3.34 10.01
C LYS A 160 -17.78 -2.84 9.01
N TYR A 161 -17.84 -3.42 7.81
CA TYR A 161 -17.07 -3.00 6.66
C TYR A 161 -17.98 -2.95 5.44
N GLY A 162 -17.81 -1.90 4.63
CA GLY A 162 -18.41 -1.78 3.32
C GLY A 162 -17.38 -2.21 2.29
N TYR A 163 -17.71 -3.20 1.48
CA TYR A 163 -16.83 -3.68 0.44
C TYR A 163 -17.36 -3.26 -0.91
N TYR A 164 -16.52 -2.57 -1.69
CA TYR A 164 -16.83 -2.15 -3.05
C TYR A 164 -15.93 -2.88 -4.05
N TRP A 165 -16.47 -3.30 -5.18
CA TRP A 165 -15.68 -3.89 -6.25
C TRP A 165 -16.29 -3.70 -7.62
N ASP A 166 -15.43 -3.66 -8.62
CA ASP A 166 -15.81 -3.85 -10.02
C ASP A 166 -15.55 -5.31 -10.42
N GLU A 167 -16.39 -5.85 -11.28
CA GLU A 167 -16.24 -7.20 -11.83
C GLU A 167 -16.72 -7.24 -13.28
N ASP A 168 -15.77 -7.44 -14.19
CA ASP A 168 -16.05 -7.65 -15.62
C ASP A 168 -15.71 -9.10 -15.99
N ASN A 169 -16.65 -9.80 -16.62
CA ASN A 169 -16.51 -11.21 -17.02
C ASN A 169 -16.00 -12.17 -15.91
N GLY A 170 -16.29 -11.85 -14.64
CA GLY A 170 -15.85 -12.63 -13.47
C GLY A 170 -14.43 -12.31 -12.98
N GLU A 171 -13.77 -11.33 -13.59
CA GLU A 171 -12.48 -10.78 -13.15
C GLU A 171 -12.70 -9.52 -12.33
N VAL A 172 -12.15 -9.52 -11.11
CA VAL A 172 -12.26 -8.37 -10.20
C VAL A 172 -11.11 -7.42 -10.47
N ASN A 173 -11.41 -6.23 -10.97
CA ASN A 173 -10.40 -5.23 -11.36
C ASN A 173 -10.06 -4.25 -10.24
N VAL A 174 -11.05 -3.99 -9.37
CA VAL A 174 -10.96 -3.03 -8.26
C VAL A 174 -11.56 -3.66 -7.03
N LEU A 175 -10.91 -3.49 -5.88
CA LEU A 175 -11.43 -3.95 -4.59
C LEU A 175 -11.12 -2.93 -3.50
N MET A 176 -12.16 -2.46 -2.82
CA MET A 176 -12.05 -1.49 -1.75
C MET A 176 -12.75 -1.97 -0.48
N GLU A 177 -12.18 -1.60 0.66
CA GLU A 177 -12.75 -1.84 2.00
C GLU A 177 -12.91 -0.49 2.71
N CYS A 178 -14.11 -0.17 3.16
CA CYS A 178 -14.41 1.01 3.96
C CYS A 178 -14.79 0.60 5.38
N SER A 179 -14.06 1.15 6.35
CA SER A 179 -14.28 0.91 7.77
C SER A 179 -15.41 1.78 8.32
N TRP A 180 -16.39 1.14 8.95
CA TRP A 180 -17.47 1.81 9.66
C TRP A 180 -17.10 2.00 11.14
N ARG A 181 -17.56 3.10 11.73
CA ARG A 181 -17.39 3.40 13.14
C ARG A 181 -18.73 3.40 13.86
N GLN A 182 -18.78 2.62 14.95
CA GLN A 182 -19.98 2.53 15.80
C GLN A 182 -20.33 3.84 16.51
N LEU A 183 -19.34 4.69 16.81
CA LEU A 183 -19.57 5.91 17.58
C LEU A 183 -20.43 6.94 16.84
N ASP A 184 -20.23 7.07 15.53
CA ASP A 184 -20.91 8.04 14.67
C ASP A 184 -21.80 7.38 13.59
N ASP A 185 -21.94 6.05 13.66
CA ASP A 185 -22.70 5.22 12.72
C ASP A 185 -22.39 5.54 11.24
N SER A 186 -21.10 5.71 10.93
CA SER A 186 -20.68 6.16 9.59
C SER A 186 -19.38 5.50 9.11
N TYR A 187 -19.24 5.43 7.78
CA TYR A 187 -17.97 5.07 7.15
C TYR A 187 -16.97 6.22 7.23
N ARG A 188 -15.72 5.92 7.57
CA ARG A 188 -14.69 6.95 7.83
C ARG A 188 -13.49 6.87 6.93
N ARG A 189 -12.93 5.67 6.77
CA ARG A 189 -11.73 5.44 5.96
C ARG A 189 -11.91 4.26 5.06
N CYS A 190 -11.54 4.45 3.80
CA CYS A 190 -11.49 3.42 2.78
C CYS A 190 -10.05 3.05 2.48
N LYS A 191 -9.88 1.82 2.01
CA LYS A 191 -8.62 1.28 1.50
C LYS A 191 -8.89 0.66 0.15
N LEU A 192 -8.34 1.26 -0.91
CA LEU A 192 -8.32 0.71 -2.26
C LEU A 192 -7.13 -0.22 -2.41
N LEU A 193 -7.34 -1.39 -3.04
CA LEU A 193 -6.29 -2.34 -3.40
C LEU A 193 -6.07 -2.33 -4.91
N SER A 194 -4.81 -2.31 -5.32
CA SER A 194 -4.44 -2.38 -6.73
C SER A 194 -3.10 -3.11 -6.94
N LEU A 195 -2.85 -3.52 -8.18
CA LEU A 195 -1.69 -4.32 -8.57
C LEU A 195 -0.88 -3.59 -9.66
N MET A 196 0.44 -3.77 -9.63
CA MET A 196 1.32 -3.49 -10.77
C MET A 196 2.20 -4.73 -11.00
N PRO A 197 1.62 -5.83 -11.55
CA PRO A 197 2.31 -7.11 -11.70
C PRO A 197 3.59 -7.02 -12.52
N GLU A 198 3.64 -6.10 -13.49
CA GLU A 198 4.81 -5.80 -14.33
C GLU A 198 6.05 -5.42 -13.50
N PHE A 199 5.85 -4.86 -12.30
CA PHE A 199 6.92 -4.53 -11.36
C PHE A 199 6.97 -5.47 -10.15
N GLY A 200 6.17 -6.53 -10.14
CA GLY A 200 6.08 -7.51 -9.04
C GLY A 200 5.62 -6.88 -7.72
N LEU A 201 4.77 -5.86 -7.77
CA LEU A 201 4.28 -5.16 -6.59
C LEU A 201 2.76 -5.05 -6.58
N LYS A 202 2.24 -4.89 -5.37
CA LYS A 202 0.87 -4.48 -5.09
C LYS A 202 0.94 -3.19 -4.29
N TYR A 203 -0.10 -2.39 -4.36
CA TYR A 203 -0.22 -1.23 -3.50
C TYR A 203 -1.63 -1.08 -2.96
N SER A 204 -1.74 -0.32 -1.89
CA SER A 204 -3.01 0.07 -1.34
C SER A 204 -3.04 1.53 -0.98
N VAL A 205 -4.18 2.17 -1.18
CA VAL A 205 -4.37 3.59 -0.92
C VAL A 205 -5.45 3.76 0.14
N ALA A 206 -5.07 4.29 1.30
CA ALA A 206 -6.01 4.66 2.34
C ALA A 206 -6.39 6.14 2.22
N PHE A 207 -7.70 6.42 2.27
CA PHE A 207 -8.27 7.75 2.13
C PHE A 207 -9.56 7.89 2.94
N GLU A 208 -10.02 9.12 3.17
CA GLU A 208 -11.29 9.39 3.84
C GLU A 208 -12.49 8.97 2.99
N PHE A 209 -13.55 8.44 3.62
CA PHE A 209 -14.77 8.02 2.92
C PHE A 209 -15.37 9.11 2.03
N SER A 210 -15.24 10.39 2.43
CA SER A 210 -15.69 11.54 1.63
C SER A 210 -15.03 11.65 0.24
N ASN A 211 -13.90 10.99 0.03
CA ASN A 211 -13.21 10.94 -1.27
C ASN A 211 -13.50 9.66 -2.06
N LEU A 212 -14.39 8.77 -1.59
CA LEU A 212 -14.74 7.52 -2.28
C LEU A 212 -15.25 7.79 -3.70
N VAL A 213 -16.00 8.87 -3.92
CA VAL A 213 -16.47 9.29 -5.25
C VAL A 213 -15.34 9.62 -6.24
N ASN A 214 -14.08 9.72 -5.78
CA ASN A 214 -12.91 9.96 -6.64
C ASN A 214 -11.95 8.75 -6.65
N TRP A 215 -12.44 7.54 -6.34
CA TRP A 215 -11.61 6.36 -6.16
C TRP A 215 -10.76 6.03 -7.41
N ASP A 216 -11.33 6.22 -8.60
CA ASP A 216 -10.73 6.00 -9.91
C ASP A 216 -9.57 6.98 -10.15
N ALA A 217 -9.80 8.28 -9.92
CA ALA A 217 -8.79 9.32 -10.03
C ALA A 217 -7.67 9.14 -9.00
N ILE A 218 -7.99 8.65 -7.80
CA ILE A 218 -6.99 8.30 -6.78
C ILE A 218 -6.12 7.14 -7.28
N GLN A 219 -6.73 6.07 -7.79
CA GLN A 219 -6.01 4.92 -8.32
C GLN A 219 -5.06 5.32 -9.46
N ASP A 220 -5.57 6.06 -10.44
CA ASP A 220 -4.81 6.45 -11.62
C ASP A 220 -3.63 7.36 -11.27
N LYS A 221 -3.86 8.40 -10.47
CA LYS A 221 -2.79 9.32 -10.07
C LYS A 221 -1.72 8.63 -9.24
N VAL A 222 -2.10 7.73 -8.31
CA VAL A 222 -1.14 6.99 -7.50
C VAL A 222 -0.35 6.00 -8.38
N ARG A 223 -1.02 5.29 -9.30
CA ARG A 223 -0.33 4.39 -10.25
C ARG A 223 0.71 5.14 -11.09
N LEU A 224 0.35 6.31 -11.62
CA LEU A 224 1.27 7.18 -12.36
C LEU A 224 2.44 7.65 -11.49
N PHE A 225 2.15 8.16 -10.29
CA PHE A 225 3.17 8.57 -9.32
C PHE A 225 4.17 7.45 -9.02
N LEU A 226 3.69 6.23 -8.74
CA LEU A 226 4.57 5.08 -8.46
C LEU A 226 5.45 4.75 -9.66
N SER A 227 4.89 4.81 -10.87
CA SER A 227 5.62 4.52 -12.11
C SER A 227 6.80 5.47 -12.34
N GLU A 228 6.68 6.74 -11.91
CA GLU A 228 7.76 7.74 -12.03
C GLU A 228 8.97 7.44 -11.14
N TYR A 229 8.79 6.69 -10.05
CA TYR A 229 9.84 6.39 -9.07
C TYR A 229 10.42 4.97 -9.19
N ILE A 230 9.90 4.17 -10.13
CA ILE A 230 10.49 2.88 -10.48
C ILE A 230 11.62 3.10 -11.49
N LYS A 231 12.80 2.58 -11.19
CA LYS A 231 13.99 2.62 -12.03
C LYS A 231 14.22 1.25 -12.68
N ASN A 232 14.31 1.25 -14.00
CA ASN A 232 14.71 0.10 -14.82
C ASN A 232 16.22 0.11 -15.08
#